data_AF-A0A6G0V638-F1
#
_entry.id   AF-A0A6G0V638-F1
#
_cell.length_a   1.000
_cell.length_b   1.000
_cell.length_c   1.000
_cell.angle_alpha   90.00
_cell.angle_beta   90.00
_cell.angle_gamma   90.00
#
_symmetry.space_group_name_H-M   'P 1'
#
loop_
_entity.id
_entity.type
_entity.pdbx_description
1 polymer ?
#
loop_
_entity_poly.entity_id
_entity_poly.type
_entity_poly.pdbx_seq_one_letter_code
_entity_poly.pdbx_strand_id
1 'polypeptide(L)'
;MKSSMVFVLLMCFCFVGAFRLPSFVESAPKDAQDKYIKIVTSDDDPAKKMAQIDDLMKTQKQDIQQAYAEFKNNMAETQQRFGNSVAVEMENMKNKVSFI
;
A
#
# COMPACT_ATOMS: atom_id res chain seq x y z
N MET A 1 16.48 -3.95 4.84
CA MET A 1 15.51 -3.13 5.63
C MET A 1 14.84 -2.10 4.71
N LYS A 2 13.87 -2.51 3.87
CA LYS A 2 13.12 -1.59 2.97
C LYS A 2 11.63 -1.97 2.83
N SER A 3 11.11 -2.85 3.69
CA SER A 3 9.72 -3.36 3.61
C SER A 3 8.77 -2.70 4.62
N SER A 4 9.25 -1.85 5.53
CA SER A 4 8.42 -1.33 6.63
C SER A 4 7.51 -0.15 6.27
N MET A 5 7.75 0.55 5.16
CA MET A 5 6.96 1.76 4.83
C MET A 5 5.69 1.50 4.02
N VAL A 6 5.62 0.42 3.26
CA VAL A 6 4.39 -0.02 2.56
C VAL A 6 3.26 -0.28 3.56
N PHE A 7 3.63 -0.73 4.77
CA PHE A 7 2.70 -1.19 5.79
C PHE A 7 1.98 -0.07 6.53
N VAL A 8 2.63 1.09 6.71
CA VAL A 8 2.00 2.25 7.37
C VAL A 8 0.87 2.83 6.51
N LEU A 9 1.05 2.85 5.19
CA LEU A 9 0.02 3.29 4.25
C LEU A 9 -1.15 2.31 4.15
N LEU A 10 -0.90 1.00 4.24
CA LEU A 10 -1.96 -0.02 4.27
C LEU A 10 -2.78 0.03 5.57
N MET A 11 -2.12 0.32 6.71
CA MET A 11 -2.78 0.42 8.02
C MET A 11 -3.58 1.71 8.23
N CYS A 12 -3.23 2.82 7.56
CA CYS A 12 -4.04 4.06 7.62
C CYS A 12 -5.47 3.89 7.08
N PHE A 13 -5.74 2.88 6.25
CA PHE A 13 -7.10 2.59 5.75
C PHE A 13 -7.99 1.81 6.75
N CYS A 14 -7.45 1.39 7.90
CA CYS A 14 -8.16 0.53 8.84
C CYS A 14 -8.73 1.25 10.08
N PHE A 15 -8.34 2.50 10.36
CA PHE A 15 -8.58 3.13 11.67
C PHE A 15 -9.78 4.09 11.79
N VAL A 16 -10.56 4.33 10.73
CA VAL A 16 -11.70 5.27 10.78
C VAL A 16 -12.94 4.65 10.15
N GLY A 17 -13.64 3.77 10.86
CA GLY A 17 -15.09 3.45 10.72
C GLY A 17 -15.65 3.03 9.35
N ALA A 18 -14.84 3.03 8.30
CA ALA A 18 -15.17 2.76 6.92
C ALA A 18 -13.93 2.10 6.33
N PHE A 19 -13.87 0.78 6.42
CA PHE A 19 -12.90 -0.03 5.70
C PHE A 19 -13.16 0.14 4.20
N ARG A 20 -12.66 1.22 3.62
CA ARG A 20 -12.80 1.48 2.19
C ARG A 20 -11.86 0.54 1.46
N LEU A 21 -12.46 -0.44 0.79
CA LEU A 21 -11.75 -1.34 -0.09
C LEU A 21 -11.08 -0.51 -1.20
N PRO A 22 -9.89 -0.90 -1.65
CA PRO A 22 -9.31 -0.32 -2.85
C PRO A 22 -10.27 -0.51 -4.04
N SER A 23 -10.28 0.43 -4.97
CA SER A 23 -11.17 0.39 -6.14
C SER A 23 -11.05 -0.91 -6.95
N PHE A 24 -9.84 -1.47 -7.07
CA PHE A 24 -9.62 -2.74 -7.75
C PHE A 24 -10.28 -3.93 -7.03
N VAL A 25 -10.47 -3.84 -5.71
CA VAL A 25 -11.18 -4.85 -4.92
C VAL A 25 -12.69 -4.65 -5.02
N GLU A 26 -13.18 -3.40 -5.00
CA GLU A 26 -14.61 -3.11 -5.18
C GLU A 26 -15.16 -3.64 -6.52
N SER A 27 -14.33 -3.57 -7.57
CA SER A 27 -14.66 -4.10 -8.90
C SER A 27 -14.49 -5.62 -9.03
N ALA A 28 -13.87 -6.27 -8.04
CA ALA A 28 -13.67 -7.72 -8.05
C ALA A 28 -14.94 -8.48 -7.65
N PRO A 29 -15.11 -9.74 -8.05
CA PRO A 29 -16.22 -10.57 -7.59
C PRO A 29 -16.19 -10.74 -6.07
N LYS A 30 -17.36 -10.94 -5.45
CA LYS A 30 -17.51 -11.00 -3.98
C LYS A 30 -16.59 -12.01 -3.30
N ASP A 31 -16.32 -13.15 -3.93
CA ASP A 31 -15.39 -14.14 -3.38
C ASP A 31 -13.93 -13.63 -3.33
N ALA A 32 -13.52 -12.82 -4.31
CA ALA A 32 -12.21 -12.18 -4.32
C ALA A 32 -12.14 -11.04 -3.29
N GLN A 33 -13.24 -10.31 -3.09
CA GLN A 33 -13.34 -9.30 -2.02
C GLN A 33 -13.16 -9.95 -0.64
N ASP A 34 -13.88 -11.03 -0.36
CA ASP A 34 -13.80 -11.73 0.92
C ASP A 34 -12.41 -12.33 1.16
N LYS A 35 -11.78 -12.89 0.10
CA LYS A 35 -10.39 -13.36 0.18
C LYS A 35 -9.41 -12.22 0.44
N TYR A 36 -9.58 -11.08 -0.24
CA TYR A 36 -8.75 -9.90 -0.01
C TYR A 36 -8.85 -9.44 1.44
N ILE A 37 -10.07 -9.28 1.96
CA ILE A 37 -10.33 -8.91 3.36
C ILE A 37 -9.64 -9.89 4.30
N LYS A 38 -9.78 -11.20 4.07
CA LYS A 38 -9.13 -12.22 4.89
C LYS A 38 -7.60 -12.14 4.88
N ILE A 39 -6.99 -11.80 3.74
CA ILE A 39 -5.53 -11.64 3.64
C ILE A 39 -5.07 -10.39 4.40
N VAL A 40 -5.76 -9.26 4.23
CA VAL A 40 -5.32 -8.01 4.88
C VAL A 40 -5.55 -8.03 6.39
N THR A 41 -6.58 -8.74 6.86
CA THR A 41 -6.88 -8.91 8.30
C THR A 41 -6.15 -10.08 8.96
N SER A 42 -5.41 -10.91 8.21
CA SER A 42 -4.63 -12.00 8.83
C SER A 42 -3.47 -11.46 9.66
N ASP A 43 -2.91 -12.27 10.56
CA ASP A 43 -1.69 -11.92 11.31
C ASP A 43 -0.40 -12.19 10.50
N ASP A 44 -0.51 -12.45 9.19
CA ASP A 44 0.64 -12.73 8.34
C ASP A 44 1.56 -11.51 8.16
N ASP A 45 2.83 -11.79 7.87
CA ASP A 45 3.81 -10.76 7.55
C ASP A 45 3.36 -9.90 6.34
N PRO A 46 3.69 -8.59 6.35
CA PRO A 46 3.41 -7.66 5.25
C PRO A 46 3.76 -8.19 3.86
N ALA A 47 4.94 -8.79 3.73
CA ALA A 47 5.45 -9.33 2.47
C ALA A 47 4.63 -10.54 2.00
N LYS A 48 4.18 -11.37 2.94
CA LYS A 48 3.35 -12.54 2.66
C LYS A 48 1.94 -12.12 2.24
N LYS A 49 1.35 -11.13 2.93
CA LYS A 49 0.06 -10.54 2.53
C LYS A 49 0.11 -9.98 1.11
N MET A 50 1.17 -9.23 0.78
CA MET A 50 1.35 -8.68 -0.57
C MET A 50 1.45 -9.77 -1.62
N ALA A 51 2.23 -10.83 -1.37
CA ALA A 51 2.33 -11.96 -2.29
C ALA A 51 0.98 -12.69 -2.49
N GLN A 52 0.23 -12.89 -1.40
CA GLN A 52 -1.11 -13.49 -1.47
C GLN A 52 -2.11 -12.61 -2.25
N ILE A 53 -2.02 -11.29 -2.11
CA ILE A 53 -2.84 -10.34 -2.90
C ILE A 53 -2.41 -10.38 -4.37
N ASP A 54 -1.12 -10.35 -4.68
CA ASP A 54 -0.60 -10.46 -6.04
C ASP A 54 -1.14 -11.74 -6.72
N ASP A 55 -1.09 -12.88 -6.03
CA ASP A 55 -1.60 -14.14 -6.56
C ASP A 55 -3.13 -14.13 -6.72
N LEU A 56 -3.86 -13.57 -5.76
CA LEU A 56 -5.32 -13.40 -5.87
C LEU A 56 -5.71 -12.52 -7.07
N MET A 57 -4.94 -11.48 -7.36
CA MET A 57 -5.22 -10.55 -8.46
C MET A 57 -4.90 -11.16 -9.83
N LYS A 58 -3.89 -12.05 -9.94
CA LYS A 58 -3.59 -12.79 -11.18
C LYS A 58 -4.75 -13.67 -11.66
N THR A 59 -5.62 -14.11 -10.76
CA THR A 59 -6.80 -14.93 -11.13
C THR A 59 -8.02 -14.09 -11.52
N GLN A 60 -7.95 -12.76 -11.39
CA GLN A 60 -9.06 -11.87 -11.72
C GLN A 60 -9.08 -11.50 -13.21
N LYS A 61 -10.15 -10.84 -13.64
CA LYS A 61 -10.29 -10.31 -15.00
C LYS A 61 -9.24 -9.22 -15.28
N GLN A 62 -8.95 -9.01 -16.56
CA GLN A 62 -7.89 -8.11 -17.02
C GLN A 62 -8.08 -6.65 -16.57
N ASP A 63 -9.33 -6.16 -16.49
CA ASP A 63 -9.69 -4.84 -15.97
C ASP A 63 -9.30 -4.67 -14.49
N ILE A 64 -9.55 -5.69 -13.67
CA ILE A 64 -9.15 -5.70 -12.25
C ILE A 64 -7.62 -5.79 -12.11
N GLN A 65 -6.97 -6.58 -12.96
CA GLN A 65 -5.50 -6.66 -12.99
C GLN A 65 -4.87 -5.31 -13.37
N GLN A 66 -5.45 -4.58 -14.33
CA GLN A 66 -5.02 -3.23 -14.70
C GLN A 66 -5.20 -2.25 -13.55
N ALA A 67 -6.38 -2.22 -12.91
CA ALA A 67 -6.64 -1.36 -11.77
C ALA A 67 -5.69 -1.65 -10.59
N TYR A 68 -5.33 -2.93 -10.38
CA TYR A 68 -4.35 -3.32 -9.38
C TYR A 68 -2.92 -2.87 -9.74
N ALA A 69 -2.53 -2.94 -11.01
CA ALA A 69 -1.24 -2.42 -11.47
C ALA A 69 -1.14 -0.90 -11.30
N GLU A 70 -2.20 -0.16 -11.63
CA GLU A 70 -2.30 1.28 -11.40
C GLU A 70 -2.19 1.63 -9.92
N PHE A 71 -2.88 0.87 -9.05
CA PHE A 71 -2.76 1.02 -7.61
C PHE A 71 -1.32 0.86 -7.13
N LYS A 72 -0.59 -0.16 -7.61
CA LYS A 72 0.82 -0.36 -7.26
C LYS A 72 1.72 0.78 -7.75
N ASN A 73 1.48 1.29 -8.96
CA ASN A 73 2.23 2.44 -9.49
C ASN A 73 1.97 3.71 -8.67
N ASN A 74 0.70 4.00 -8.36
CA ASN A 74 0.33 5.14 -7.51
C ASN A 74 0.95 5.03 -6.11
N MET A 75 1.02 3.82 -5.54
CA MET A 75 1.72 3.59 -4.27
C MET A 75 3.23 3.87 -4.40
N ALA A 76 3.87 3.42 -5.47
CA ALA A 76 5.29 3.66 -5.71
C ALA A 76 5.61 5.15 -5.89
N GLU A 77 4.81 5.86 -6.69
CA GLU A 77 4.95 7.32 -6.87
C GLU A 77 4.73 8.07 -5.56
N THR A 78 3.72 7.67 -4.80
CA THR A 78 3.43 8.26 -3.49
C THR A 78 4.60 8.03 -2.53
N GLN A 79 5.15 6.82 -2.47
CA GLN A 79 6.34 6.51 -1.66
C GLN A 79 7.55 7.34 -2.09
N GLN A 80 7.77 7.51 -3.39
CA GLN A 80 8.87 8.32 -3.89
C GLN A 80 8.73 9.80 -3.49
N ARG A 81 7.51 10.35 -3.56
CA ARG A 81 7.23 11.72 -3.11
C ARG A 81 7.45 11.87 -1.61
N PHE A 82 6.92 10.96 -0.79
CA PHE A 82 7.13 10.99 0.67
C PHE A 82 8.60 10.81 1.05
N GLY A 83 9.31 9.88 0.40
CA GLY A 83 10.74 9.67 0.62
C GLY A 83 11.58 10.91 0.28
N ASN A 84 11.25 11.60 -0.81
CA ASN A 84 11.88 12.87 -1.18
C ASN A 84 11.57 13.98 -0.17
N SER A 85 10.32 14.11 0.28
CA SER A 85 9.95 15.12 1.28
C SER A 85 10.71 14.91 2.60
N VAL A 86 10.79 13.68 3.10
CA VAL A 86 11.54 13.36 4.33
C VAL A 86 13.04 13.62 4.16
N ALA A 87 13.62 13.28 2.99
CA ALA A 87 15.03 13.54 2.72
C ALA A 87 15.35 15.04 2.71
N VAL A 88 14.50 15.85 2.07
CA VAL A 88 14.65 17.32 2.03
C VAL A 88 14.49 17.93 3.42
N GLU A 89 13.56 17.43 4.23
CA GLU A 89 13.34 17.92 5.59
C GLU A 89 14.52 17.54 6.53
N MET A 90 15.10 16.35 6.36
CA MET A 90 16.33 15.95 7.05
C MET A 90 17.55 16.78 6.64
N GLU A 91 17.67 17.15 5.37
CA GLU A 91 18.74 18.02 4.87
C GLU A 91 18.59 19.44 5.44
N ASN A 92 17.36 19.98 5.45
CA ASN A 92 17.06 21.28 6.05
C ASN A 92 17.32 21.30 7.57
N MET A 93 17.05 20.20 8.29
CA MET A 93 17.40 20.08 9.70
C MET A 93 18.91 20.01 9.93
N LYS A 94 19.64 19.23 9.12
CA LYS A 94 21.12 19.19 9.19
C LYS A 94 21.73 20.57 8.97
N ASN A 95 21.25 21.30 7.96
CA ASN A 95 21.75 22.65 7.70
C ASN A 95 21.41 23.64 8.82
N LYS A 96 20.26 23.51 9.52
CA LYS A 96 19.94 24.35 10.68
C LYS A 96 20.80 24.07 11.91
N VAL A 97 21.28 22.84 12.10
CA VAL A 97 22.12 22.47 13.26
C VAL A 97 23.59 22.89 13.07
N SER A 98 24.07 23.09 11.84
CA SER A 98 25.43 23.58 11.56
C SER A 98 25.65 25.08 11.78
N PHE A 99 24.64 25.84 12.22
CA PHE A 99 24.74 27.28 12.52
C PHE A 99 24.65 27.64 14.02
N ILE A 100 24.84 26.66 14.91
CA ILE A 100 24.97 26.86 16.37
C ILE A 100 26.34 26.34 16.80
#